data_AF-A0A924M9K0-F1
#
_entry.id   AF-A0A924M9K0-F1
#
_cell.length_a   1.000
_cell.length_b   1.000
_cell.length_c   1.000
_cell.angle_alpha   90.00
_cell.angle_beta   90.00
_cell.angle_gamma   90.00
#
_symmetry.space_group_name_H-M   'P 1'
#
loop_
_entity.id
_entity.type
_entity.pdbx_description
1 polymer ?
#
loop_
_entity_poly.entity_id
_entity_poly.type
_entity_poly.pdbx_seq_one_letter_code
_entity_poly.pdbx_strand_id
1 'polypeptide(L)'
;MKIVKQIPVFLLALIYLVFGLNYFLHFLPMPPLDGDAGAFAGLIYKTNFLLVVKILEVTLAILLVVRVTRALALLLIAPISVSILLFELLIAHQPGIGVLLVLLNASAIFQLKEKYLPIIR
;
A
#
# COMPACT_ATOMS: atom_id res chain seq x y z
N MET A 1 0.66 -13.67 -23.13
CA MET A 1 1.59 -13.34 -22.02
C MET A 1 0.85 -12.81 -20.78
N LYS A 2 -0.01 -13.63 -20.14
CA LYS A 2 -0.86 -13.19 -19.00
C LYS A 2 -0.09 -13.01 -17.67
N ILE A 3 1.10 -13.61 -17.56
CA ILE A 3 1.90 -13.61 -16.32
C ILE A 3 2.71 -12.32 -16.17
N VAL A 4 3.30 -11.82 -17.27
CA VAL A 4 4.10 -10.58 -17.27
C VAL A 4 3.28 -9.37 -16.79
N LYS A 5 2.00 -9.31 -17.19
CA LYS A 5 1.08 -8.26 -16.75
C LYS A 5 0.69 -8.34 -15.26
N GLN A 6 0.95 -9.48 -14.62
CA GLN A 6 0.62 -9.69 -13.20
C GLN A 6 1.80 -9.41 -12.26
N ILE A 7 3.01 -9.22 -12.80
CA ILE A 7 4.22 -8.96 -12.00
C ILE A 7 4.03 -7.74 -11.09
N PRO A 8 3.54 -6.57 -11.55
CA PRO A 8 3.38 -5.40 -10.68
C PRO A 8 2.39 -5.62 -9.55
N VAL A 9 1.32 -6.39 -9.82
CA VAL A 9 0.29 -6.74 -8.83
C VAL A 9 0.87 -7.64 -7.74
N PHE A 10 1.65 -8.66 -8.12
CA PHE A 10 2.30 -9.54 -7.16
C PHE A 10 3.37 -8.82 -6.35
N LEU A 11 4.15 -7.94 -6.98
CA LEU A 11 5.15 -7.13 -6.28
C LEU A 11 4.49 -6.22 -5.24
N LEU A 12 3.42 -5.54 -5.64
CA LEU A 12 2.67 -4.64 -4.78
C LEU A 12 2.00 -5.41 -3.63
N ALA A 13 1.39 -6.57 -3.91
CA ALA A 13 0.84 -7.45 -2.89
C ALA A 13 1.91 -7.92 -1.89
N LEU A 14 3.09 -8.33 -2.38
CA LEU A 14 4.18 -8.79 -1.52
C LEU A 14 4.69 -7.66 -0.62
N ILE A 15 4.89 -6.46 -1.16
CA ILE A 15 5.33 -5.30 -0.39
C ILE A 15 4.33 -5.01 0.73
N TYR A 16 3.04 -4.85 0.40
CA TYR A 16 2.00 -4.58 1.39
C TYR A 16 1.81 -5.71 2.42
N LEU A 17 2.02 -6.97 2.02
CA LEU A 17 1.94 -8.09 2.95
C LEU A 17 3.13 -8.10 3.91
N VAL A 18 4.35 -7.87 3.41
CA VAL A 18 5.57 -7.81 4.25
C VAL A 18 5.50 -6.64 5.22
N PHE A 19 5.21 -5.42 4.75
CA PHE A 19 5.10 -4.24 5.61
C PHE A 19 3.88 -4.27 6.54
N GLY A 20 2.79 -4.91 6.12
CA GLY A 20 1.61 -5.16 6.94
C GLY A 20 1.91 -6.14 8.08
N LEU A 21 2.50 -7.31 7.76
CA LEU A 21 2.91 -8.31 8.76
C LEU A 21 4.03 -7.79 9.67
N ASN A 22 4.91 -6.94 9.15
CA ASN A 22 5.98 -6.33 9.94
C ASN A 22 5.46 -5.55 11.15
N TYR A 23 4.28 -4.92 11.04
CA TYR A 23 3.66 -4.24 12.17
C TYR A 23 3.30 -5.19 13.33
N PHE A 24 2.88 -6.42 13.02
CA PHE A 24 2.48 -7.40 14.04
C PHE A 24 3.67 -8.16 14.59
N LEU A 25 4.62 -8.50 13.72
CA LEU A 25 5.67 -9.45 14.00
C LEU A 25 7.05 -8.80 14.20
N HIS A 26 7.15 -7.48 13.94
CA HIS A 26 8.34 -6.66 14.19
C HIS A 26 9.63 -7.21 13.58
N PHE A 27 9.56 -7.72 12.35
CA PHE A 27 10.67 -8.40 11.67
C PHE A 27 11.75 -7.45 11.12
N LEU A 28 11.37 -6.22 10.78
CA LEU A 28 12.22 -5.20 10.18
C LEU A 28 12.38 -4.07 11.21
N PRO A 29 13.62 -3.66 11.51
CA PRO A 29 13.86 -2.50 12.35
C PRO A 29 13.28 -1.26 11.66
N MET A 30 12.35 -0.59 12.33
CA MET A 30 11.93 0.74 11.89
C MET A 30 13.10 1.69 12.13
N PRO A 31 13.55 2.45 11.10
CA PRO A 31 14.50 3.52 11.33
C PRO A 31 13.91 4.51 12.35
N PRO A 32 14.74 5.12 13.20
CA PRO A 32 14.25 6.12 14.14
C PRO A 32 13.56 7.24 13.36
N LEU A 33 12.28 7.46 13.67
CA LEU A 33 11.48 8.55 13.12
C LEU A 33 11.67 9.75 14.06
N ASP A 34 12.54 10.68 13.67
CA ASP A 34 12.77 11.92 14.41
C ASP A 34 11.84 13.05 13.92
N GLY A 35 11.58 14.03 14.79
CA GLY A 35 10.77 15.21 14.47
C GLY A 35 9.27 14.91 14.32
N ASP A 36 8.61 15.60 13.39
CA ASP A 36 7.16 15.52 13.17
C ASP A 36 6.68 14.12 12.76
N ALA A 37 7.53 13.36 12.06
CA ALA A 37 7.27 11.96 11.71
C ALA A 37 7.16 11.07 12.94
N GLY A 38 8.02 11.28 13.94
CA GLY A 38 7.97 10.58 15.22
C GLY A 38 6.74 10.93 16.04
N ALA A 39 6.38 12.23 16.08
CA ALA A 39 5.18 12.70 16.79
C ALA A 39 3.89 12.13 16.18
N PHE A 40 3.79 12.14 14.85
CA PHE A 40 2.65 11.55 14.14
C PHE A 40 2.59 10.03 14.32
N ALA A 41 3.71 9.32 14.14
CA ALA A 41 3.77 7.88 14.36
C ALA A 41 3.35 7.53 15.79
N GLY A 42 3.90 8.22 16.80
CA GLY A 42 3.53 8.03 18.20
C GLY A 42 2.04 8.22 18.49
N LEU A 43 1.41 9.24 17.89
CA LEU A 43 -0.02 9.50 18.03
C LEU A 43 -0.87 8.37 17.41
N ILE A 44 -0.49 7.90 16.23
CA ILE A 44 -1.24 6.86 15.51
C ILE A 44 -1.05 5.48 16.17
N TYR A 45 0.15 5.19 16.68
CA TYR A 45 0.38 4.00 17.51
C TYR A 45 -0.49 4.03 18.76
N LYS A 46 -0.53 5.15 19.49
CA LYS A 46 -1.31 5.29 20.73
C LYS A 46 -2.82 5.16 20.52
N THR A 47 -3.33 5.61 19.37
CA THR A 47 -4.77 5.59 19.05
C THR A 47 -5.25 4.27 18.44
N ASN A 48 -4.37 3.27 18.25
CA ASN A 48 -4.65 2.02 17.52
C ASN A 48 -5.12 2.24 16.06
N PHE A 49 -5.01 3.45 15.53
CA PHE A 49 -5.39 3.72 14.14
C PHE A 49 -4.46 2.98 13.17
N LEU A 50 -3.17 2.85 13.53
CA LEU A 50 -2.19 2.13 12.70
C LEU A 50 -2.56 0.64 12.58
N LEU A 51 -3.10 0.06 13.65
CA LEU A 51 -3.56 -1.33 13.66
C LEU A 51 -4.68 -1.55 12.64
N VAL A 52 -5.67 -0.66 12.58
CA VAL A 52 -6.78 -0.75 11.61
C VAL A 52 -6.25 -0.63 10.18
N VAL A 53 -5.38 0.34 9.92
CA VAL A 53 -4.75 0.52 8.60
C VAL A 53 -3.96 -0.71 8.20
N LYS A 54 -3.20 -1.32 9.12
CA LYS A 54 -2.39 -2.51 8.84
C LYS A 54 -3.23 -3.76 8.60
N ILE A 55 -4.35 -3.94 9.30
CA ILE A 55 -5.31 -5.02 9.01
C ILE A 55 -5.88 -4.87 7.59
N LEU A 56 -6.28 -3.65 7.22
CA LEU A 56 -6.79 -3.37 5.88
C LEU A 56 -5.72 -3.62 4.82
N GLU A 57 -4.49 -3.17 5.05
CA GLU A 57 -3.34 -3.35 4.17
C GLU A 57 -3.07 -4.84 3.89
N VAL A 58 -3.01 -5.67 4.94
CA VAL A 58 -2.81 -7.12 4.82
C VAL A 58 -3.99 -7.78 4.11
N THR A 59 -5.22 -7.41 4.45
CA THR A 59 -6.43 -7.96 3.83
C THR A 59 -6.48 -7.65 2.33
N LEU A 60 -6.16 -6.41 1.95
CA LEU A 60 -6.10 -5.98 0.56
C LEU A 60 -4.94 -6.63 -0.19
N ALA A 61 -3.78 -6.82 0.45
CA ALA A 61 -2.66 -7.56 -0.12
C ALA A 61 -3.03 -9.01 -0.44
N ILE A 62 -3.74 -9.70 0.45
CA ILE A 62 -4.26 -11.05 0.20
C ILE A 62 -5.27 -11.04 -0.95
N LEU A 63 -6.19 -10.05 -0.98
CA LEU A 63 -7.16 -9.89 -2.05
C LEU A 63 -6.52 -9.58 -3.42
N LEU A 64 -5.33 -8.97 -3.46
CA LEU A 64 -4.55 -8.77 -4.68
C LEU A 64 -3.97 -10.10 -5.22
N VAL A 65 -3.61 -11.03 -4.33
CA VAL A 65 -3.16 -12.36 -4.75
C VAL A 65 -4.32 -13.11 -5.42
N VAL A 66 -5.52 -13.02 -4.87
CA VAL A 66 -6.74 -13.68 -5.37
C VAL A 66 -7.23 -13.03 -6.68
N ARG A 67 -7.17 -13.79 -7.79
CA ARG A 67 -7.46 -13.28 -9.16
C ARG A 67 -8.82 -12.61 -9.34
N VAL A 68 -9.85 -13.05 -8.61
CA VAL A 68 -11.23 -12.56 -8.76
C VAL A 68 -11.37 -11.13 -8.24
N THR A 69 -10.71 -10.82 -7.12
CA THR A 69 -10.83 -9.56 -6.36
C THR A 69 -9.75 -8.53 -6.69
N ARG A 70 -8.78 -8.86 -7.56
CA ARG A 70 -7.67 -7.97 -7.94
C ARG A 70 -8.07 -6.55 -8.31
N ALA A 71 -9.13 -6.40 -9.10
CA ALA A 71 -9.54 -5.09 -9.59
C ALA A 71 -10.05 -4.19 -8.44
N LEU A 72 -10.83 -4.75 -7.53
CA LEU A 72 -11.30 -4.04 -6.33
C LEU A 72 -10.14 -3.73 -5.38
N ALA A 73 -9.26 -4.72 -5.16
CA ALA A 73 -8.13 -4.55 -4.25
C ALA A 73 -7.16 -3.47 -4.71
N LEU A 74 -6.87 -3.37 -6.02
CA LEU A 74 -6.04 -2.29 -6.59
C LEU A 74 -6.66 -0.90 -6.36
N LEU A 75 -7.98 -0.80 -6.48
CA LEU A 75 -8.71 0.46 -6.33
C LEU A 75 -8.74 0.90 -4.87
N LEU A 76 -8.90 -0.03 -3.93
CA LEU A 76 -8.88 0.23 -2.49
C LEU A 76 -7.46 0.49 -1.94
N ILE A 77 -6.44 -0.12 -2.53
CA ILE A 77 -5.05 0.07 -2.09
C ILE A 77 -4.41 1.35 -2.67
N ALA A 78 -5.03 1.93 -3.71
CA ALA A 78 -4.60 3.21 -4.30
C ALA A 78 -4.62 4.38 -3.30
N PRO A 79 -5.72 4.68 -2.60
CA PRO A 79 -5.72 5.75 -1.60
C PRO A 79 -4.73 5.47 -0.47
N ILE A 80 -4.54 4.21 -0.06
CA ILE A 80 -3.53 3.83 0.94
C ILE A 80 -2.11 4.16 0.43
N SER A 81 -1.81 3.82 -0.82
CA SER A 81 -0.51 4.13 -1.46
C SER A 81 -0.26 5.64 -1.47
N VAL A 82 -1.28 6.42 -1.80
CA VAL A 82 -1.20 7.89 -1.83
C VAL A 82 -1.04 8.46 -0.43
N SER A 83 -1.73 7.93 0.58
CA SER A 83 -1.55 8.35 1.97
C SER A 83 -0.13 8.13 2.47
N ILE A 84 0.51 7.01 2.09
CA ILE A 84 1.93 6.75 2.40
C ILE A 84 2.83 7.80 1.74
N LEU A 85 2.61 8.07 0.45
CA LEU A 85 3.37 9.08 -0.27
C LEU A 85 3.19 10.49 0.35
N LEU A 86 1.97 10.85 0.73
CA LEU A 86 1.69 12.12 1.39
C LEU A 86 2.37 12.22 2.75
N PHE A 87 2.39 11.15 3.54
CA PHE A 87 3.15 11.12 4.79
C PHE A 87 4.66 11.31 4.53
N GLU A 88 5.22 10.61 3.55
CA GLU A 88 6.63 10.73 3.17
C GLU A 88 7.00 12.15 2.73
N LEU A 89 6.15 12.80 1.93
CA LEU A 89 6.42 14.12 1.37
C LEU A 89 6.13 15.28 2.35
N LEU A 90 5.01 15.22 3.08
CA LEU A 90 4.52 16.33 3.90
C LEU A 90 4.98 16.25 5.37
N ILE A 91 5.23 15.05 5.89
CA ILE A 91 5.55 14.86 7.31
C ILE A 91 7.02 14.44 7.45
N ALA A 92 7.41 13.34 6.79
CA ALA A 92 8.78 12.85 6.89
C ALA A 92 9.77 13.68 6.05
N HIS A 93 9.30 14.49 5.09
CA HIS A 93 10.11 15.27 4.15
C HIS A 93 11.20 14.43 3.44
N GLN A 94 10.96 13.13 3.28
CA GLN A 94 11.88 12.18 2.70
C GLN A 94 11.09 11.24 1.78
N PRO A 95 11.25 11.35 0.44
CA PRO A 95 10.61 10.43 -0.48
C PRO A 95 11.19 9.03 -0.28
N GLY A 96 10.32 8.09 0.06
CA GLY A 96 10.67 6.71 0.34
C GLY A 96 10.05 5.76 -0.68
N ILE A 97 9.40 4.72 -0.18
CA ILE A 97 8.82 3.68 -1.03
C ILE A 97 7.44 4.07 -1.56
N GLY A 98 6.82 5.12 -1.02
CA GLY A 98 5.51 5.63 -1.42
C GLY A 98 5.43 5.98 -2.90
N VAL A 99 6.49 6.56 -3.48
CA VAL A 99 6.56 6.86 -4.91
C VAL A 99 6.47 5.58 -5.75
N LEU A 100 7.25 4.57 -5.38
CA LEU A 100 7.26 3.27 -6.06
C LEU A 100 5.91 2.55 -5.94
N LEU A 101 5.28 2.61 -4.76
CA LEU A 101 3.94 2.04 -4.53
C LEU A 101 2.87 2.68 -5.43
N VAL A 102 2.86 4.02 -5.52
CA VAL A 102 1.90 4.73 -6.37
C VAL A 102 2.12 4.41 -7.85
N LEU A 103 3.38 4.37 -8.31
CA LEU A 103 3.69 4.02 -9.70
C LEU A 103 3.31 2.58 -10.05
N LEU A 104 3.59 1.62 -9.17
CA LEU A 104 3.20 0.23 -9.35
C LEU A 104 1.67 0.08 -9.36
N ASN A 105 0.98 0.80 -8.48
CA ASN A 105 -0.47 0.79 -8.43
C ASN A 105 -1.09 1.35 -9.72
N ALA A 106 -0.65 2.54 -10.14
CA ALA A 106 -1.08 3.15 -11.38
C ALA A 106 -0.85 2.22 -12.57
N SER A 107 0.36 1.67 -12.71
CA SER A 107 0.70 0.72 -13.78
C SER A 107 -0.19 -0.54 -13.75
N ALA A 108 -0.49 -1.07 -12.56
CA ALA A 108 -1.38 -2.22 -12.41
C ALA A 108 -2.84 -1.89 -12.79
N ILE A 109 -3.34 -0.72 -12.41
CA ILE A 109 -4.68 -0.24 -12.80
C ILE A 109 -4.75 -0.01 -14.32
N PHE A 110 -3.75 0.62 -14.93
CA PHE A 110 -3.68 0.84 -16.38
C PHE A 110 -3.73 -0.48 -17.16
N GLN A 111 -3.12 -1.54 -16.64
CA GLN A 111 -3.17 -2.86 -17.26
C GLN A 111 -4.53 -3.55 -17.13
N LEU A 112 -5.33 -3.20 -16.11
CA LEU A 112 -6.69 -3.70 -15.91
C LEU A 112 -7.77 -2.71 -16.38
N LYS A 113 -7.42 -1.66 -17.14
CA LYS A 113 -8.33 -0.60 -17.60
C LYS A 113 -9.64 -1.11 -18.22
N GLU A 114 -9.59 -2.22 -18.97
CA GLU A 114 -10.77 -2.81 -19.61
C GLU A 114 -11.82 -3.30 -18.61
N LYS A 115 -11.39 -3.69 -17.40
CA LYS A 115 -12.27 -4.12 -16.31
C LYS A 115 -12.86 -2.95 -15.52
N TYR A 116 -12.25 -1.76 -15.63
CA TYR A 116 -12.72 -0.52 -14.98
C TYR A 116 -13.58 0.36 -15.91
N LEU A 117 -13.44 0.21 -17.22
CA LEU A 117 -14.25 0.94 -18.21
C LEU A 117 -15.77 0.90 -17.95
N PRO A 118 -16.37 -0.24 -17.52
CA PRO A 118 -17.80 -0.33 -17.23
C PRO A 118 -18.25 0.38 -15.94
N ILE A 119 -17.31 0.82 -15.09
CA ILE A 119 -17.61 1.52 -13.83
C ILE A 119 -17.68 3.03 -14.06
N ILE A 120 -16.96 3.53 -15.06
CA ILE A 120 -16.83 4.96 -15.38
C ILE A 120 -17.80 5.39 -16.48
N ARG A 121 -18.40 4.44 -17.19
CA ARG A 121 -19.31 4.65 -18.32
C ARG A 121 -20.71 4.17 -17.99
#